data_AF-A0A3C0NFH7-F1
#
_entry.id   AF-A0A3C0NFH7-F1
#
_cell.length_a   1.000
_cell.length_b   1.000
_cell.length_c   1.000
_cell.angle_alpha   90.00
_cell.angle_beta   90.00
_cell.angle_gamma   90.00
#
_symmetry.space_group_name_H-M   'P 1'
#
loop_
_entity.id
_entity.type
_entity.pdbx_description
1 polymer ?
#
loop_
_entity_poly.entity_id
_entity_poly.type
_entity_poly.pdbx_seq_one_letter_code
_entity_poly.pdbx_strand_id
1 'polypeptide(L)'
;MFLTQKYLTTTSFDGELDVDNRSSEEVIRRNAYVLKQIENVLNDYPEYPYQVAFSIDELRSKLVAHVLRHSRNCCSVVGNAAKPKTDSKFSYRFTSERMRLDVLIRGSILHLLRENADWISRKIQQLDSSVAAQWELSDSNTSYELN
;
A
#
# COMPACT_ATOMS: atom_id res chain seq x y z
N MET A 1 -35.88 5.08 51.47
CA MET A 1 -37.13 5.70 50.99
C MET A 1 -36.76 6.75 49.95
N PHE A 2 -37.30 6.61 48.74
CA PHE A 2 -37.09 7.50 47.59
C PHE A 2 -38.26 8.47 47.42
N LEU A 3 -38.01 9.50 46.59
CA LEU A 3 -38.88 10.50 45.92
C LEU A 3 -38.63 11.93 46.44
N THR A 4 -38.16 12.85 45.60
CA THR A 4 -38.91 13.33 44.43
C THR A 4 -38.04 13.67 43.22
N GLN A 5 -38.47 13.16 42.07
CA GLN A 5 -38.23 13.71 40.73
C GLN A 5 -38.84 15.11 40.60
N LYS A 6 -38.23 15.93 39.76
CA LYS A 6 -38.88 16.69 38.67
C LYS A 6 -37.83 17.54 37.98
N TYR A 7 -37.37 17.13 36.79
CA TYR A 7 -37.16 18.01 35.64
C TYR A 7 -37.31 17.17 34.37
N LEU A 8 -38.44 17.33 33.70
CA LEU A 8 -38.60 17.06 32.28
C LEU A 8 -38.14 18.32 31.55
N THR A 9 -37.16 18.20 30.66
CA THR A 9 -37.00 19.16 29.57
C THR A 9 -36.62 18.38 28.33
N THR A 10 -37.66 18.19 27.52
CA THR A 10 -37.58 17.93 26.09
C THR A 10 -36.61 18.90 25.44
N THR A 11 -35.47 18.40 24.97
CA THR A 11 -34.79 19.04 23.86
C THR A 11 -34.74 18.01 22.76
N SER A 12 -35.73 18.14 21.87
CA SER A 12 -35.61 17.68 20.50
C SER A 12 -34.30 18.23 19.96
N PHE A 13 -33.34 17.35 19.74
CA PHE A 13 -32.12 17.64 18.99
C PHE A 13 -32.16 16.75 17.76
N ASP A 14 -33.03 17.12 16.81
CA ASP A 14 -32.83 16.78 15.41
C ASP A 14 -31.53 17.49 14.98
N GLY A 15 -30.45 16.73 15.01
CA GLY A 15 -29.11 17.16 14.69
C GLY A 15 -28.29 15.96 14.27
N GLU A 16 -28.74 15.31 13.20
CA GLU A 16 -27.92 14.84 12.08
C GLU A 16 -26.47 14.46 12.46
N LEU A 17 -26.29 13.17 12.78
CA LEU A 17 -25.02 12.48 12.73
C LEU A 17 -24.43 12.59 11.32
N ASP A 18 -23.34 13.33 11.12
CA ASP A 18 -22.52 13.14 9.92
C ASP A 18 -21.06 13.58 10.04
N VAL A 19 -20.36 13.16 11.10
CA VAL A 19 -18.93 13.48 11.30
C VAL A 19 -17.99 12.28 11.11
N ASP A 20 -18.48 11.03 11.02
CA ASP A 20 -17.58 9.86 10.97
C ASP A 20 -17.37 9.25 9.57
N ASN A 21 -18.25 9.55 8.61
CA ASN A 21 -18.20 8.91 7.28
C ASN A 21 -17.18 9.56 6.33
N ARG A 22 -16.99 10.89 6.41
CA ARG A 22 -16.07 11.64 5.54
C ARG A 22 -14.59 11.30 5.79
N SER A 23 -14.25 11.00 7.04
CA SER A 23 -12.91 10.60 7.47
C SER A 23 -12.52 9.24 6.88
N SER A 24 -13.47 8.29 6.86
CA SER A 24 -13.24 6.93 6.34
C SER A 24 -12.98 6.93 4.84
N GLU A 25 -13.74 7.70 4.05
CA GLU A 25 -13.49 7.83 2.61
C GLU A 25 -12.13 8.45 2.30
N GLU A 26 -11.71 9.44 3.08
CA GLU A 26 -10.41 10.10 2.91
C GLU A 26 -9.25 9.14 3.18
N VAL A 27 -9.37 8.33 4.24
CA VAL A 27 -8.40 7.28 4.57
C VAL A 27 -8.31 6.24 3.45
N ILE A 28 -9.44 5.83 2.89
CA ILE A 28 -9.48 4.87 1.78
C ILE A 28 -8.76 5.44 0.54
N ARG A 29 -9.08 6.69 0.16
CA ARG A 29 -8.44 7.36 -0.99
C ARG A 29 -6.93 7.52 -0.79
N ARG A 30 -6.51 7.89 0.42
CA ARG A 30 -5.09 8.00 0.78
C ARG A 30 -4.38 6.66 0.66
N ASN A 31 -4.95 5.60 1.23
CA ASN A 31 -4.36 4.26 1.17
C ASN A 31 -4.25 3.77 -0.28
N ALA A 32 -5.28 3.98 -1.10
CA ALA A 32 -5.26 3.66 -2.53
C ALA A 32 -4.17 4.45 -3.27
N TYR A 33 -3.99 5.73 -2.94
CA TYR A 33 -2.92 6.53 -3.51
C TYR A 33 -1.52 6.01 -3.14
N VAL A 34 -1.30 5.65 -1.87
CA VAL A 34 -0.03 5.08 -1.40
C VAL A 34 0.27 3.76 -2.10
N LEU A 35 -0.73 2.86 -2.20
CA LEU A 35 -0.59 1.60 -2.93
C LEU A 35 -0.16 1.86 -4.38
N LYS A 36 -0.84 2.78 -5.08
CA LYS A 36 -0.47 3.14 -6.45
C LYS A 36 0.96 3.67 -6.56
N GLN A 37 1.43 4.46 -5.59
CA GLN A 37 2.82 4.93 -5.61
C GLN A 37 3.81 3.78 -5.35
N ILE A 38 3.48 2.81 -4.49
CA ILE A 38 4.31 1.62 -4.29
C ILE A 38 4.44 0.85 -5.60
N GLU A 39 3.33 0.61 -6.31
CA GLU A 39 3.34 -0.08 -7.61
C GLU A 39 4.21 0.64 -8.64
N ASN A 40 4.04 1.95 -8.76
CA ASN A 40 4.83 2.76 -9.68
C ASN A 40 6.33 2.65 -9.37
N VAL A 41 6.71 2.75 -8.10
CA VAL A 41 8.11 2.64 -7.69
C VAL A 41 8.66 1.25 -7.97
N LEU A 42 7.91 0.18 -7.70
CA LEU A 42 8.34 -1.19 -7.98
C LEU A 42 8.52 -1.45 -9.48
N ASN A 43 7.66 -0.88 -10.33
CA ASN A 43 7.78 -0.96 -11.78
C ASN A 43 9.02 -0.24 -12.33
N ASP A 44 9.56 0.76 -11.61
CA ASP A 44 10.81 1.43 -11.98
C ASP A 44 12.06 0.57 -11.70
N TYR A 45 11.95 -0.48 -10.88
CA TYR A 45 13.08 -1.37 -10.58
C TYR A 45 13.26 -2.44 -11.66
N PRO A 46 14.49 -2.97 -11.84
CA PRO A 46 14.71 -4.14 -12.69
C PRO A 46 13.89 -5.35 -12.24
N GLU A 47 13.43 -6.16 -13.19
CA GLU A 47 12.63 -7.35 -12.94
C GLU A 47 13.33 -8.31 -11.96
N TYR A 48 14.60 -8.63 -12.22
CA TYR A 48 15.43 -9.43 -11.34
C TYR A 48 16.50 -8.58 -10.63
N PRO A 49 16.77 -8.78 -9.31
CA PRO A 49 16.02 -9.64 -8.37
C PRO A 49 14.85 -8.91 -7.68
N TYR A 50 14.67 -7.61 -7.94
CA TYR A 50 13.84 -6.74 -7.12
C TYR A 50 12.34 -6.97 -7.32
N GLN A 51 11.84 -6.93 -8.56
CA GLN A 51 10.41 -7.17 -8.78
C GLN A 51 10.04 -8.60 -8.37
N VAL A 52 10.87 -9.59 -8.71
CA VAL A 52 10.67 -10.99 -8.30
C VAL A 52 10.58 -11.15 -6.77
N ALA A 53 11.43 -10.46 -6.00
CA ALA A 53 11.35 -10.49 -4.54
C ALA A 53 9.99 -9.97 -4.03
N PHE A 54 9.46 -8.90 -4.62
CA PHE A 54 8.16 -8.31 -4.26
C PHE A 54 6.95 -8.93 -4.99
N SER A 55 7.18 -9.94 -5.84
CA SER A 55 6.14 -10.88 -6.28
C SER A 55 5.76 -11.87 -5.18
N ILE A 56 6.60 -12.01 -4.13
CA ILE A 56 6.27 -12.81 -2.94
C ILE A 56 5.26 -12.03 -2.09
N ASP A 57 4.03 -12.53 -1.97
CA ASP A 57 2.92 -11.88 -1.27
C ASP A 57 3.26 -11.45 0.16
N GLU A 58 4.04 -12.26 0.87
CA GLU A 58 4.47 -11.96 2.24
C GLU A 58 5.35 -10.71 2.29
N LEU A 59 6.33 -10.59 1.39
CA LEU A 59 7.24 -9.44 1.36
C LEU A 59 6.50 -8.19 0.88
N ARG A 60 5.61 -8.36 -0.09
CA ARG A 60 4.76 -7.29 -0.61
C ARG A 60 3.83 -6.72 0.46
N SER A 61 3.18 -7.60 1.22
CA SER A 61 2.30 -7.21 2.33
C SER A 61 3.09 -6.49 3.43
N LYS A 62 4.30 -6.95 3.74
CA LYS A 62 5.22 -6.26 4.67
C LYS A 62 5.56 -4.85 4.19
N LEU A 63 5.86 -4.67 2.90
CA LEU A 63 6.13 -3.35 2.32
C LEU A 63 4.94 -2.40 2.45
N VAL A 64 3.75 -2.86 2.05
CA VAL A 64 2.52 -2.07 2.16
C VAL A 64 2.26 -1.66 3.62
N ALA A 65 2.33 -2.60 4.55
CA ALA A 65 2.12 -2.32 5.97
C ALA A 65 3.16 -1.32 6.52
N HIS A 66 4.44 -1.49 6.14
CA HIS A 66 5.52 -0.62 6.56
C HIS A 66 5.31 0.81 6.05
N VAL A 67 5.03 0.98 4.75
CA VAL A 67 4.80 2.30 4.15
C VAL A 67 3.54 2.93 4.71
N LEU A 68 2.42 2.20 4.83
CA LEU A 68 1.18 2.77 5.37
C LEU A 68 1.36 3.25 6.80
N ARG A 69 2.05 2.49 7.66
CA ARG A 69 2.36 2.88 9.05
C ARG A 69 3.16 4.18 9.11
N HIS A 70 4.18 4.33 8.28
CA HIS A 70 5.06 5.51 8.28
C HIS A 70 4.49 6.69 7.46
N SER A 71 3.58 6.42 6.53
CA SER A 71 2.95 7.42 5.69
C SER A 71 1.89 8.22 6.43
N ARG A 72 1.32 7.73 7.54
CA ARG A 72 0.31 8.45 8.36
C ARG A 72 0.76 9.87 8.71
N ASN A 73 2.06 10.07 8.88
CA ASN A 73 2.65 11.37 9.20
C ASN A 73 2.97 12.26 7.99
N CYS A 74 2.88 11.75 6.75
CA CYS A 74 3.41 12.42 5.55
C CYS A 74 2.36 12.89 4.52
N CYS A 75 1.13 12.36 4.51
CA CYS A 75 0.13 12.68 3.48
C CYS A 75 -1.13 13.37 4.05
N SER A 76 -0.98 14.46 4.82
CA SER A 76 -2.13 15.18 5.39
C SER A 76 -2.96 15.97 4.36
N VAL A 77 -2.52 16.06 3.10
CA VAL A 77 -3.08 17.04 2.14
C VAL A 77 -3.94 16.42 1.03
N VAL A 78 -4.01 15.08 0.91
CA VAL A 78 -4.77 14.44 -0.19
C VAL A 78 -6.30 14.62 -0.06
N GLY A 79 -6.84 14.96 1.12
CA GLY A 79 -8.28 15.16 1.34
C GLY A 79 -8.86 16.51 0.94
N ASN A 80 -8.05 17.56 0.81
CA ASN A 80 -8.54 18.87 0.39
C ASN A 80 -8.54 18.99 -1.12
N ALA A 81 -9.46 18.27 -1.78
CA ALA A 81 -9.97 18.65 -3.10
C ALA A 81 -10.87 19.91 -2.99
N ALA A 82 -10.44 20.92 -2.23
CA ALA A 82 -11.01 22.26 -2.32
C ALA A 82 -10.38 22.89 -3.56
N LYS A 83 -11.23 23.21 -4.55
CA LYS A 83 -10.97 23.88 -5.83
C LYS A 83 -9.59 24.55 -5.91
N PRO A 84 -8.77 24.25 -6.94
CA PRO A 84 -7.44 24.83 -7.08
C PRO A 84 -7.55 26.35 -7.18
N LYS A 85 -7.35 27.05 -6.05
CA LYS A 85 -6.94 28.44 -6.10
C LYS A 85 -5.49 28.41 -6.58
N THR A 86 -5.20 29.22 -7.57
CA THR A 86 -3.94 29.36 -8.30
C THR A 86 -2.80 29.86 -7.41
N ASP A 87 -2.50 29.13 -6.34
CA ASP A 87 -1.40 29.40 -5.43
C ASP A 87 -0.24 28.45 -5.77
N SER A 88 0.86 29.02 -6.27
CA SER A 88 2.12 28.30 -6.53
C SER A 88 2.62 27.49 -5.33
N LYS A 89 2.24 27.90 -4.11
CA LYS A 89 2.53 27.23 -2.85
C LYS A 89 1.89 25.84 -2.73
N PHE A 90 0.75 25.60 -3.38
CA PHE A 90 0.06 24.30 -3.34
C PHE A 90 0.80 23.25 -4.20
N SER A 91 1.27 23.67 -5.37
CA SER A 91 2.09 22.83 -6.27
C SER A 91 3.41 22.39 -5.61
N TYR A 92 4.09 23.32 -4.93
CA TYR A 92 5.33 23.02 -4.21
C TYR A 92 5.11 22.03 -3.03
N ARG A 93 4.05 22.21 -2.24
CA ARG A 93 3.73 21.26 -1.16
C ARG A 93 3.42 19.88 -1.70
N PHE A 94 2.58 19.79 -2.72
CA PHE A 94 2.23 18.51 -3.33
C PHE A 94 3.44 17.77 -3.91
N THR A 95 4.33 18.48 -4.63
CA THR A 95 5.57 17.89 -5.14
C THR A 95 6.50 17.43 -4.02
N SER A 96 6.63 18.21 -2.95
CA SER A 96 7.45 17.84 -1.78
C SER A 96 6.91 16.61 -1.04
N GLU A 97 5.60 16.47 -0.89
CA GLU A 97 4.99 15.29 -0.26
C GLU A 97 5.16 14.03 -1.11
N ARG A 98 5.04 14.16 -2.44
CA ARG A 98 5.30 13.05 -3.37
C ARG A 98 6.75 12.58 -3.28
N MET A 99 7.71 13.50 -3.24
CA MET A 99 9.13 13.16 -3.05
C MET A 99 9.37 12.47 -1.72
N ARG A 100 8.77 12.96 -0.62
CA ARG A 100 8.90 12.31 0.70
C ARG A 100 8.33 10.89 0.70
N LEU A 101 7.19 10.68 0.03
CA LEU A 101 6.60 9.36 -0.09
C LEU A 101 7.47 8.42 -0.95
N ASP A 102 8.01 8.91 -2.07
CA ASP A 102 8.93 8.13 -2.91
C ASP A 102 10.19 7.70 -2.13
N VAL A 103 10.83 8.65 -1.42
CA VAL A 103 11.97 8.36 -0.53
C VAL A 103 11.60 7.34 0.55
N LEU A 104 10.41 7.46 1.16
CA LEU A 104 9.93 6.51 2.15
C LEU A 104 9.75 5.11 1.55
N ILE A 105 9.16 5.00 0.35
CA ILE A 105 8.94 3.71 -0.33
C ILE A 105 10.30 3.08 -0.67
N ARG A 106 11.20 3.82 -1.32
CA ARG A 106 12.53 3.31 -1.70
C ARG A 106 13.36 2.92 -0.48
N GLY A 107 13.31 3.72 0.58
CA GLY A 107 13.94 3.39 1.87
C GLY A 107 13.35 2.13 2.50
N SER A 108 12.02 1.97 2.46
CA SER A 108 11.33 0.78 2.97
C SER A 108 11.69 -0.48 2.18
N ILE A 109 11.78 -0.37 0.85
CA ILE A 109 12.24 -1.45 -0.03
C ILE A 109 13.64 -1.89 0.38
N LEU A 110 14.59 -0.96 0.47
CA LEU A 110 15.96 -1.27 0.83
C LEU A 110 16.07 -1.91 2.22
N HIS A 111 15.31 -1.39 3.18
CA HIS A 111 15.27 -1.92 4.55
C HIS A 111 14.77 -3.37 4.56
N LEU A 112 13.63 -3.65 3.94
CA LEU A 112 13.05 -4.99 3.89
C LEU A 112 13.93 -5.99 3.16
N LEU A 113 14.55 -5.58 2.05
CA LEU A 113 15.51 -6.43 1.32
C LEU A 113 16.70 -6.80 2.18
N ARG A 114 17.25 -5.85 2.96
CA ARG A 114 18.39 -6.11 3.84
C ARG A 114 18.01 -7.03 5.00
N GLU A 115 16.88 -6.77 5.66
CA GLU A 115 16.44 -7.58 6.79
C GLU A 115 16.06 -9.02 6.41
N ASN A 116 15.61 -9.23 5.17
CA ASN A 116 15.11 -10.52 4.71
C ASN A 116 16.03 -11.18 3.67
N ALA A 117 17.27 -10.69 3.49
CA ALA A 117 18.15 -11.07 2.38
C ALA A 117 18.33 -12.58 2.21
N ASP A 118 18.64 -13.30 3.30
CA ASP A 118 18.84 -14.76 3.27
C ASP A 118 17.56 -15.51 2.92
N TRP A 119 16.42 -15.05 3.45
CA TRP A 119 15.12 -15.65 3.20
C TRP A 119 14.66 -15.41 1.76
N ILE A 120 14.82 -14.19 1.24
CA ILE A 120 14.52 -13.83 -0.15
C ILE A 120 15.37 -14.67 -1.09
N SER A 121 16.68 -14.77 -0.84
CA SER A 121 17.60 -15.53 -1.69
C SER A 121 17.17 -16.99 -1.82
N ARG A 122 16.81 -17.63 -0.70
CA ARG A 122 16.28 -19.00 -0.72
C ARG A 122 14.97 -19.11 -1.48
N LYS A 123 14.07 -18.14 -1.31
CA LYS A 123 12.76 -18.15 -1.99
C LYS A 123 12.87 -17.96 -3.49
N ILE A 124 13.74 -17.06 -3.95
CA ILE A 124 14.00 -16.85 -5.38
C ILE A 124 14.61 -18.12 -6.00
N GLN A 125 15.58 -18.74 -5.34
CA GLN A 125 16.17 -20.00 -5.82
C GLN A 125 15.14 -21.14 -5.92
N GLN A 126 14.22 -21.24 -4.96
CA GLN A 126 13.13 -22.23 -5.00
C GLN A 126 12.18 -21.96 -6.18
N LEU A 127 11.88 -20.70 -6.47
CA LEU A 127 11.04 -20.31 -7.60
C LEU A 127 11.70 -20.69 -8.93
N ASP A 128 12.97 -20.35 -9.11
CA ASP A 128 13.75 -20.69 -10.31
C ASP A 128 13.82 -22.20 -10.53
N SER A 129 14.03 -22.97 -9.45
CA SER A 129 14.10 -24.44 -9.51
C SER A 129 12.76 -25.07 -9.88
N SER A 130 11.64 -24.52 -9.39
CA SER A 130 10.29 -24.99 -9.72
C SER A 130 9.95 -24.74 -11.18
N VAL A 131 10.35 -23.58 -11.72
CA VAL A 131 10.14 -23.25 -13.14
C VAL A 131 10.95 -24.18 -14.03
N ALA A 132 12.24 -24.41 -13.70
CA ALA A 132 13.09 -25.34 -14.44
C ALA A 132 12.50 -26.76 -14.49
N ALA A 133 12.03 -27.29 -13.36
CA ALA A 133 11.42 -28.63 -13.29
C ALA A 133 10.13 -28.76 -14.12
N GLN A 134 9.38 -27.67 -14.31
CA GLN A 134 8.14 -27.68 -15.09
C GLN A 134 8.41 -27.78 -16.61
N TRP A 135 9.53 -27.25 -17.09
CA TRP A 135 9.94 -27.36 -18.49
C TRP A 135 10.44 -28.77 -18.84
N GLU A 136 11.19 -29.41 -17.95
CA GLU A 136 11.72 -30.77 -18.16
C GLU A 136 10.60 -31.84 -18.29
N LEU A 137 9.47 -31.65 -17.61
CA LEU A 137 8.29 -32.52 -17.72
C LEU A 137 7.52 -32.34 -19.02
N SER A 138 7.57 -31.15 -19.63
CA SER A 138 6.83 -30.83 -20.85
C SER A 138 7.53 -31.39 -22.11
N ASP A 139 8.86 -31.40 -22.12
CA ASP A 139 9.66 -31.92 -23.25
C ASP A 139 9.62 -33.45 -23.34
N SER A 140 9.23 -34.15 -22.27
CA SER A 140 9.15 -35.61 -22.21
C SER A 140 7.93 -36.19 -22.93
N ASN A 141 6.94 -35.38 -23.31
CA ASN A 141 5.61 -35.83 -23.75
C ASN A 141 5.37 -35.75 -25.27
N THR A 142 6.38 -35.38 -26.07
CA THR A 142 6.24 -35.19 -27.54
C THR A 142 6.94 -36.25 -28.39
N SER A 143 7.42 -37.33 -27.79
CA SER A 143 8.20 -38.32 -28.52
C SER A 143 7.42 -39.62 -28.74
N TYR A 144 7.22 -39.93 -30.04
CA TYR A 144 6.84 -41.20 -30.70
C TYR A 144 5.35 -41.62 -30.75
N GLU A 145 4.56 -40.99 -31.64
CA GLU A 145 3.67 -41.74 -32.54
C GLU A 145 3.98 -41.34 -33.99
N LEU A 146 5.00 -41.99 -34.57
CA LEU A 146 5.18 -42.06 -36.02
C LEU A 146 4.81 -43.47 -36.45
N ASN A 147 3.74 -43.54 -37.25
CA ASN A 147 3.20 -44.72 -37.94
C ASN A 147 4.27 -45.55 -38.66
#